data_AF-K7E6A7-F1
#
_entry.id   AF-K7E6A7-F1
#
_cell.length_a   1.000
_cell.length_b   1.000
_cell.length_c   1.000
_cell.angle_alpha   90.00
_cell.angle_beta   90.00
_cell.angle_gamma   90.00
#
_symmetry.space_group_name_H-M   'P 1'
#
loop_
_entity.id
_entity.type
_entity.pdbx_description
1 polymer ?
#
loop_
_entity_poly.entity_id
_entity_poly.type
_entity_poly.pdbx_seq_one_letter_code
_entity_poly.pdbx_strand_id
1 'polypeptide(L)'
;MAKSLRSKWKRKMRAEKRKKNAPKELSRLKSILKIDGDVLMEEVKEIATVVAPGKIKEKTDNVDKDQEGESKMEVDNKRNKKSLLDEHGQYPVWMHPRQRKKLKAKRGKGKNKVKAAKAAKGLAW
;
A
#
# COMPACT_ATOMS: atom_id res chain seq x y z
N MET A 1 31.33 12.67 -10.19
CA MET A 1 30.48 11.97 -9.20
C MET A 1 29.31 12.86 -8.79
N ALA A 2 28.09 12.33 -8.76
CA ALA A 2 26.95 13.09 -8.24
C ALA A 2 27.03 13.26 -6.71
N LYS A 3 26.48 14.35 -6.19
CA LYS A 3 26.41 14.59 -4.74
C LYS A 3 25.40 13.62 -4.11
N SER A 4 25.79 13.01 -2.98
CA SER A 4 24.89 12.19 -2.15
C SER A 4 23.62 12.95 -1.74
N LEU A 5 22.50 12.23 -1.61
CA LEU A 5 21.22 12.75 -1.11
C LEU A 5 21.36 13.45 0.24
N ARG A 6 22.23 12.91 1.10
CA ARG A 6 22.47 13.38 2.47
C ARG A 6 23.56 14.47 2.56
N SER A 7 24.17 14.84 1.44
CA SER A 7 25.13 15.94 1.35
C SER A 7 24.55 17.23 1.96
N LYS A 8 25.37 17.94 2.76
CA LYS A 8 24.97 19.21 3.41
C LYS A 8 24.49 20.23 2.38
N TRP A 9 25.17 20.34 1.24
CA TRP A 9 24.80 21.24 0.14
C TRP A 9 23.39 20.96 -0.40
N LYS A 10 23.08 19.70 -0.74
CA LYS A 10 21.76 19.34 -1.29
C LYS A 10 20.65 19.50 -0.23
N ARG A 11 20.95 19.28 1.04
CA ARG A 11 20.02 19.55 2.15
C ARG A 11 19.73 21.05 2.29
N LYS A 12 20.75 21.90 2.27
CA LYS A 12 20.62 23.37 2.33
C LYS A 12 19.74 23.89 1.19
N MET A 13 20.05 23.54 -0.06
CA MET A 13 19.25 23.96 -1.22
C MET A 13 17.79 23.45 -1.17
N ARG A 14 17.55 22.26 -0.60
CA ARG A 14 16.19 21.75 -0.39
C ARG A 14 15.45 22.54 0.70
N ALA A 15 16.12 22.95 1.76
CA ALA A 15 15.52 23.81 2.79
C ALA A 15 15.15 25.19 2.22
N GLU A 16 16.04 25.81 1.45
CA GLU A 16 15.76 27.06 0.73
C GLU A 16 14.58 26.93 -0.23
N LYS A 17 14.52 25.83 -1.00
CA LYS A 17 13.36 25.54 -1.86
C LYS A 17 12.07 25.38 -1.05
N ARG A 18 12.11 24.73 0.11
CA ARG A 18 10.93 24.60 0.99
C ARG A 18 10.48 25.94 1.56
N LYS A 19 11.39 26.83 1.96
CA LYS A 19 11.03 28.19 2.40
C LYS A 19 10.25 28.95 1.33
N LYS A 20 10.63 28.80 0.06
CA LYS A 20 9.93 29.43 -1.07
C LYS A 20 8.59 28.77 -1.41
N ASN A 21 8.52 27.45 -1.38
CA ASN A 21 7.36 26.70 -1.89
C ASN A 21 6.31 26.43 -0.82
N ALA A 22 6.71 26.19 0.44
CA ALA A 22 5.80 25.87 1.54
C ALA A 22 4.63 26.85 1.69
N PRO A 23 4.82 28.19 1.76
CA PRO A 23 3.69 29.11 1.93
C PRO A 23 2.73 29.10 0.74
N LYS A 24 3.23 28.87 -0.48
CA LYS A 24 2.43 28.86 -1.71
C LYS A 24 1.56 27.61 -1.83
N GLU A 25 2.12 26.46 -1.48
CA GLU A 25 1.34 25.22 -1.47
C GLU A 25 0.36 25.19 -0.30
N LEU A 26 0.76 25.71 0.87
CA LEU A 26 -0.11 25.78 2.04
C LEU A 26 -1.36 26.63 1.74
N SER A 27 -1.19 27.82 1.14
CA SER A 27 -2.34 28.67 0.80
C SER A 27 -3.27 28.02 -0.21
N ARG A 28 -2.74 27.37 -1.26
CA ARG A 28 -3.55 26.63 -2.25
C ARG A 28 -4.31 25.47 -1.63
N LEU A 29 -3.67 24.71 -0.75
CA LEU A 29 -4.29 23.59 -0.08
C LEU A 29 -5.40 24.08 0.87
N LYS A 30 -5.15 25.13 1.65
CA LYS A 30 -6.17 25.78 2.50
C LYS A 30 -7.36 26.27 1.66
N SER A 31 -7.11 26.91 0.51
CA SER A 31 -8.19 27.40 -0.37
C SER A 31 -9.01 26.27 -0.99
N ILE A 32 -8.40 25.16 -1.41
CA ILE A 32 -9.12 23.99 -1.95
C ILE A 32 -10.04 23.42 -0.88
N LEU A 33 -9.52 23.33 0.33
CA LEU A 33 -10.21 22.73 1.45
C LEU A 33 -11.27 23.69 2.04
N LYS A 34 -11.33 24.94 1.57
CA LYS A 34 -12.21 26.03 2.06
C LYS A 34 -12.21 26.16 3.58
N ILE A 35 -11.09 25.81 4.21
CA ILE A 35 -10.90 25.97 5.64
C ILE A 35 -10.32 27.38 5.84
N ASP A 36 -11.21 28.28 6.22
CA ASP A 36 -10.87 29.63 6.65
C ASP A 36 -10.47 29.61 8.13
N GLY A 37 -9.30 29.04 8.42
CA GLY A 37 -8.75 29.02 9.78
C GLY A 37 -7.70 27.94 10.01
N ASP A 38 -6.90 28.08 11.07
CA ASP A 38 -6.25 26.92 11.66
C ASP A 38 -7.35 26.12 12.36
N VAL A 39 -8.01 25.23 11.62
CA VAL A 39 -9.02 24.32 12.17
C VAL A 39 -8.30 23.38 13.13
N LEU A 40 -8.23 23.81 14.38
CA LEU A 40 -8.26 22.90 15.50
C LEU A 40 -9.48 22.01 15.26
N MET A 41 -9.24 20.71 15.12
CA MET A 41 -10.29 19.70 15.03
C MET A 41 -11.04 19.60 16.38
N GLU A 42 -11.64 20.71 16.84
CA GLU A 42 -12.42 20.78 18.07
C GLU A 42 -13.66 19.90 17.98
N GLU A 43 -14.29 19.83 16.80
CA GLU A 43 -15.41 18.91 16.53
C GLU A 43 -15.00 17.42 16.69
N VAL A 44 -13.73 17.07 16.43
CA VAL A 44 -13.22 15.69 16.64
C VAL A 44 -12.78 15.46 18.09
N LYS A 45 -12.47 16.52 18.84
CA LYS A 45 -12.10 16.44 20.26
C LYS A 45 -13.26 15.93 21.11
N GLU A 46 -14.50 16.28 20.75
CA GLU A 46 -15.69 15.76 21.41
C GLU A 46 -15.90 14.26 21.14
N ILE A 47 -15.63 13.80 19.90
CA ILE A 47 -15.74 12.39 19.49
C ILE A 47 -14.67 11.51 20.19
N ALA A 48 -13.49 12.05 20.46
CA ALA A 48 -12.38 11.35 21.11
C ALA A 48 -12.35 11.47 22.64
N THR A 49 -13.47 11.81 23.29
CA THR A 49 -13.56 11.74 24.75
C THR A 49 -13.68 10.28 25.20
N VAL A 50 -12.71 9.81 25.99
CA VAL A 50 -12.73 8.46 26.58
C VAL A 50 -13.88 8.40 27.59
N VAL A 51 -14.96 7.73 27.21
CA VAL A 51 -16.09 7.44 28.10
C VAL A 51 -15.67 6.35 29.10
N ALA A 52 -15.84 6.62 30.40
CA ALA A 52 -15.60 5.64 31.44
C ALA A 52 -16.45 4.36 31.22
N PRO A 53 -15.91 3.16 31.49
CA PRO A 53 -16.49 1.87 31.08
C PRO A 53 -17.90 1.58 31.62
N GLY A 54 -18.36 2.33 32.62
CA GLY A 54 -19.70 2.18 33.21
C GLY A 54 -20.86 2.54 32.27
N LYS A 55 -20.66 3.40 31.26
CA LYS A 55 -21.75 3.89 30.38
C LYS A 55 -21.98 3.09 29.09
N ILE A 56 -21.13 2.10 28.80
CA ILE A 56 -21.14 1.38 27.50
C ILE A 56 -22.17 0.24 27.50
N LYS A 57 -22.56 -0.27 28.67
CA LYS A 57 -23.44 -1.45 28.81
C LYS A 57 -24.90 -1.22 28.39
N GLU A 58 -25.34 0.03 28.22
CA GLU A 58 -26.75 0.34 27.93
C GLU A 58 -27.04 0.59 26.44
N LYS A 59 -26.00 0.70 25.59
CA LYS A 59 -26.16 1.08 24.17
C LYS A 59 -25.90 -0.04 23.17
N THR A 60 -25.51 -1.23 23.62
CA THR A 60 -25.18 -2.36 22.73
C THR A 60 -26.40 -3.06 22.13
N ASP A 61 -27.62 -2.71 22.56
CA ASP A 61 -28.80 -3.51 22.25
C ASP A 61 -29.67 -2.94 21.11
N ASN A 62 -29.25 -1.90 20.39
CA ASN A 62 -30.15 -1.20 19.45
C ASN A 62 -29.59 -0.68 18.12
N VAL A 63 -28.38 -1.04 17.69
CA VAL A 63 -27.88 -0.60 16.36
C VAL A 63 -27.11 -1.70 15.65
N ASP A 64 -27.83 -2.74 15.24
CA ASP A 64 -27.37 -3.71 14.23
C ASP A 64 -28.39 -3.76 13.09
N LYS A 65 -28.33 -2.76 12.21
CA LYS A 65 -28.72 -2.83 10.80
C LYS A 65 -28.23 -1.55 10.12
N ASP A 66 -27.64 -1.71 8.95
CA ASP A 66 -27.30 -0.65 8.00
C ASP A 66 -25.92 -0.01 8.13
N GLN A 67 -24.85 -0.77 7.89
CA GLN A 67 -23.67 -0.28 7.13
C GLN A 67 -22.90 -1.44 6.49
N GLU A 68 -23.49 -2.10 5.49
CA GLU A 68 -22.75 -2.96 4.57
C GLU A 68 -22.39 -2.16 3.31
N GLY A 69 -21.63 -1.08 3.51
CA GLY A 69 -21.01 -0.30 2.44
C GLY A 69 -19.63 -0.86 2.13
N GLU A 70 -19.56 -2.10 1.64
CA GLU A 70 -18.30 -2.73 1.22
C GLU A 70 -17.76 -1.98 -0.02
N SER A 71 -17.07 -0.87 0.22
CA SER A 71 -16.34 -0.09 -0.77
C SER A 71 -15.09 -0.86 -1.19
N LYS A 72 -15.30 -2.00 -1.84
CA LYS A 72 -14.25 -2.83 -2.41
C LYS A 72 -13.79 -2.11 -3.68
N MET A 73 -12.79 -1.24 -3.55
CA MET A 73 -12.14 -0.64 -4.72
C MET A 73 -11.75 -1.77 -5.67
N GLU A 74 -12.07 -1.63 -6.96
CA GLU A 74 -11.67 -2.56 -8.02
C GLU A 74 -10.14 -2.53 -8.19
N VAL A 75 -9.42 -3.20 -7.30
CA VAL A 75 -7.98 -3.39 -7.43
C VAL A 75 -7.75 -4.80 -7.95
N ASP A 76 -7.61 -4.90 -9.28
CA ASP A 76 -6.89 -5.98 -9.95
C ASP A 76 -7.35 -7.42 -9.64
N ASN A 77 -8.62 -7.73 -9.89
CA ASN A 77 -9.19 -9.09 -9.75
C ASN A 77 -8.64 -10.15 -10.73
N LYS A 78 -7.61 -9.86 -11.53
CA LYS A 78 -7.13 -10.74 -12.61
C LYS A 78 -5.74 -11.34 -12.39
N ARG A 79 -5.13 -11.14 -11.22
CA ARG A 79 -3.77 -11.62 -10.94
C ARG A 79 -3.74 -12.80 -9.98
N ASN A 80 -2.97 -13.81 -10.36
CA ASN A 80 -2.70 -14.95 -9.50
C ASN A 80 -1.84 -14.54 -8.30
N LYS A 81 -2.37 -14.57 -7.07
CA LYS A 81 -1.64 -14.19 -5.83
C LYS A 81 -0.33 -14.97 -5.63
N LYS A 82 -0.24 -16.21 -6.12
CA LYS A 82 0.94 -17.08 -5.97
C LYS A 82 2.04 -16.82 -7.01
N SER A 83 1.67 -16.44 -8.24
CA SER A 83 2.63 -16.28 -9.34
C SER A 83 2.84 -14.82 -9.75
N LEU A 84 2.00 -13.91 -9.25
CA LEU A 84 1.92 -12.51 -9.62
C LEU A 84 1.83 -12.31 -11.14
N LEU A 85 1.19 -13.26 -11.84
CA LEU A 85 0.97 -13.20 -13.27
C LEU A 85 -0.46 -12.75 -13.56
N ASP A 86 -0.59 -12.00 -14.64
CA ASP A 86 -1.86 -11.70 -15.30
C ASP A 86 -2.42 -12.92 -16.04
N GLU A 87 -3.65 -12.83 -16.55
CA GLU A 87 -4.32 -13.85 -17.39
C GLU A 87 -3.46 -14.27 -18.59
N HIS A 88 -2.73 -13.33 -19.19
CA HIS A 88 -1.83 -13.58 -20.31
C HIS A 88 -0.41 -14.06 -19.90
N GLY A 89 -0.18 -14.33 -18.60
CA GLY A 89 1.12 -14.82 -18.11
C GLY A 89 2.21 -13.75 -18.06
N GLN A 90 1.85 -12.47 -18.10
CA GLN A 90 2.75 -11.33 -17.97
C GLN A 90 2.93 -10.92 -16.51
N TYR A 91 4.13 -10.42 -16.17
CA TYR A 91 4.42 -9.84 -14.86
C TYR A 91 4.13 -8.32 -14.89
N PRO A 92 3.82 -7.69 -13.74
CA PRO A 92 3.54 -6.27 -13.68
C PRO A 92 4.66 -5.40 -14.28
N VAL A 93 4.27 -4.30 -14.93
CA VAL A 93 5.20 -3.38 -15.61
C VAL A 93 6.20 -2.76 -14.63
N TRP A 94 5.76 -2.48 -13.39
CA TRP A 94 6.62 -1.97 -12.31
C TRP A 94 7.64 -2.99 -11.81
N MET A 95 7.48 -4.28 -12.13
CA MET A 95 8.40 -5.31 -11.68
C MET A 95 9.72 -5.28 -12.48
N HIS A 96 10.82 -5.05 -11.76
CA HIS A 96 12.15 -4.95 -12.35
C HIS A 96 12.53 -6.21 -13.17
N PRO A 97 13.12 -6.10 -14.38
CA PRO A 97 13.43 -7.24 -15.25
C PRO A 97 14.23 -8.37 -14.57
N ARG A 98 15.17 -8.02 -13.69
CA ARG A 98 15.97 -9.01 -12.94
C ARG A 98 15.11 -9.84 -11.98
N GLN A 99 14.10 -9.25 -11.35
CA GLN A 99 13.20 -9.98 -10.45
C GLN A 99 12.30 -10.94 -11.25
N ARG A 100 11.80 -10.50 -12.41
CA ARG A 100 11.05 -11.36 -13.35
C ARG A 100 11.87 -12.59 -13.77
N LYS A 101 13.16 -12.41 -14.09
CA LYS A 101 14.08 -13.52 -14.42
C LYS A 101 14.28 -14.49 -13.25
N LYS A 102 14.47 -13.99 -12.02
CA LYS A 102 14.61 -14.83 -10.82
C LYS A 102 13.36 -15.68 -10.54
N LEU A 103 12.17 -15.10 -10.64
CA LEU A 103 10.90 -15.81 -10.43
C LEU A 103 10.64 -16.88 -11.50
N LYS A 104 10.91 -16.58 -12.78
CA LYS A 104 10.86 -17.57 -13.87
C LYS A 104 11.80 -18.75 -13.59
N ALA A 105 13.03 -18.49 -13.17
CA ALA A 105 14.01 -19.53 -12.85
C ALA A 105 13.57 -20.42 -11.68
N LYS A 106 12.97 -19.86 -10.62
CA LYS A 106 12.44 -20.65 -9.49
C LYS A 106 11.31 -21.59 -9.91
N ARG A 107 10.41 -21.16 -10.80
CA ARG A 107 9.30 -21.99 -11.33
C ARG A 107 9.78 -23.16 -12.20
N GLY A 108 10.83 -22.95 -13.01
CA GLY A 108 11.39 -24.01 -13.86
C GLY A 108 12.04 -25.15 -13.07
N LYS A 109 12.69 -24.84 -11.94
CA LYS A 109 13.45 -25.82 -11.14
C LYS A 109 12.59 -26.91 -10.49
N GLY A 110 11.32 -26.62 -10.16
CA GLY A 110 10.42 -27.59 -9.53
C GLY A 110 9.87 -28.66 -10.47
N LYS A 111 9.65 -28.31 -11.74
CA LYS A 111 9.01 -29.22 -12.72
C LYS A 111 9.93 -30.38 -13.14
N ASN A 112 11.24 -30.14 -13.22
CA ASN A 112 12.20 -31.17 -13.61
C ASN A 112 12.46 -32.18 -12.50
N LYS A 113 12.36 -31.79 -11.22
CA LYS A 113 12.49 -32.72 -10.10
C LYS A 113 11.36 -33.73 -10.04
N VAL A 114 10.11 -33.30 -10.29
CA VAL A 114 8.95 -34.21 -10.30
C VAL A 114 8.99 -35.15 -11.51
N LYS A 115 9.42 -34.66 -12.69
CA LYS A 115 9.62 -35.52 -13.87
C LYS A 115 10.75 -36.54 -13.67
N ALA A 116 11.88 -36.12 -13.11
CA ALA A 116 12.98 -37.03 -12.78
C ALA A 116 12.59 -38.07 -11.73
N ALA A 117 11.84 -37.66 -10.69
CA ALA A 117 11.34 -38.59 -9.66
C ALA A 117 10.29 -39.57 -10.21
N LYS A 118 9.45 -39.16 -11.18
CA LYS A 118 8.53 -40.07 -11.87
C LYS A 118 9.26 -41.03 -12.81
N ALA A 119 10.27 -40.54 -13.55
CA ALA A 119 11.10 -41.39 -14.41
C ALA A 119 11.86 -42.45 -13.61
N ALA A 120 12.39 -42.08 -12.43
CA ALA A 120 13.07 -43.03 -11.54
C ALA A 120 12.15 -44.10 -10.94
N LYS A 121 10.84 -43.82 -10.77
CA LYS A 121 9.86 -44.78 -10.25
C LYS A 121 9.30 -45.75 -11.30
N GLY A 122 9.50 -45.46 -12.59
CA GLY A 122 9.09 -46.34 -13.70
C GLY A 122 10.21 -47.26 -14.20
N LEU A 123 11.35 -47.26 -13.52
CA LEU A 123 12.55 -48.02 -13.87
C LEU A 123 12.86 -49.05 -12.78
N ALA A 124 11.88 -49.88 -12.45
CA ALA A 124 12.07 -51.07 -11.62
C ALA A 124 11.78 -52.27 -12.53
N TRP A 125 12.83 -53.04 -12.79
CA TRP A 125 12.79 -54.35 -13.44
C TRP A 125 12.48 -55.41 -12.38
#